data_AF-A0A3L7NLK3-F1
#
_entry.id   AF-A0A3L7NLK3-F1
#
_cell.length_a   1.000
_cell.length_b   1.000
_cell.length_c   1.000
_cell.angle_alpha   90.00
_cell.angle_beta   90.00
_cell.angle_gamma   90.00
#
_symmetry.space_group_name_H-M   'P 1'
#
loop_
_entity.id
_entity.type
_entity.pdbx_description
1 polymer ?
#
loop_
_entity_poly.entity_id
_entity_poly.type
_entity_poly.pdbx_seq_one_letter_code
_entity_poly.pdbx_strand_id
1 'polypeptide(L)'
;MNSITRLIWKEYRVQRTLWLALFIGWLVIFSLIRWYSADAHQGPLGLRFASIFCVSICFGAAAICIAFAGEVEERTAGWLRMMPCSTSQLMTGKLIAIAAGMLSLIAAMLLYGLLADLFLDVLHYWEPEIRPWHRDSGSSLPMDALDRSYLAANFLLLLACSLAASLRSARILSAVGKTAV
;
A
#
# COMPACT_ATOMS: atom_id res chain seq x y z
N MET A 1 -21.27 -12.08 19.20
CA MET A 1 -20.49 -11.40 18.13
C MET A 1 -21.21 -11.65 16.82
N ASN A 2 -21.68 -10.60 16.13
CA ASN A 2 -22.54 -10.74 14.94
C ASN A 2 -21.76 -11.41 13.79
N SER A 3 -22.44 -12.17 12.92
CA SER A 3 -21.81 -12.87 11.78
C SER A 3 -21.04 -11.91 10.87
N ILE A 4 -21.53 -10.67 10.71
CA ILE A 4 -20.88 -9.59 9.96
C ILE A 4 -19.53 -9.21 10.57
N THR A 5 -19.45 -9.06 11.91
CA THR A 5 -18.20 -8.72 12.60
C THR A 5 -17.13 -9.81 12.41
N ARG A 6 -17.54 -11.08 12.44
CA ARG A 6 -16.62 -12.21 12.17
C ARG A 6 -16.11 -12.19 10.73
N LEU A 7 -16.98 -11.88 9.78
CA LEU A 7 -16.61 -11.74 8.37
C LEU A 7 -15.59 -10.61 8.17
N ILE A 8 -15.89 -9.41 8.70
CA ILE A 8 -14.99 -8.25 8.63
C ILE A 8 -13.62 -8.57 9.24
N TRP A 9 -13.59 -9.25 10.39
CA TRP A 9 -12.34 -9.64 11.05
C TRP A 9 -11.52 -10.65 10.22
N LYS A 10 -12.17 -11.56 9.49
CA LYS A 10 -11.48 -12.48 8.57
C LYS A 10 -10.82 -11.69 7.43
N GLU A 11 -11.59 -10.82 6.77
CA GLU A 11 -11.11 -10.01 5.64
C GLU A 11 -9.98 -9.08 6.06
N TYR A 12 -10.11 -8.40 7.21
CA TYR A 12 -9.06 -7.55 7.76
C TYR A 12 -7.74 -8.28 7.94
N ARG A 13 -7.75 -9.51 8.48
CA ARG A 13 -6.51 -10.28 8.70
C ARG A 13 -5.78 -10.60 7.40
N VAL A 14 -6.53 -10.90 6.34
CA VAL A 14 -5.97 -11.18 5.02
C VAL A 14 -5.41 -9.90 4.39
N GLN A 15 -6.19 -8.81 4.45
CA GLN A 15 -5.80 -7.51 3.88
C GLN A 15 -4.64 -6.84 4.64
N ARG A 16 -4.46 -7.13 5.93
CA ARG A 16 -3.42 -6.54 6.78
C ARG A 16 -2.01 -6.74 6.22
N THR A 17 -1.70 -7.92 5.72
CA THR A 17 -0.36 -8.22 5.18
C THR A 17 -0.10 -7.42 3.90
N LEU A 18 -1.08 -7.36 3.00
CA LEU A 18 -1.01 -6.55 1.78
C LEU A 18 -0.86 -5.06 2.13
N TRP A 19 -1.66 -4.59 3.09
CA TRP A 19 -1.63 -3.22 3.59
C TRP A 19 -0.23 -2.85 4.10
N LEU A 20 0.35 -3.68 4.97
CA LEU A 20 1.68 -3.45 5.54
C LEU A 20 2.77 -3.48 4.46
N ALA A 21 2.69 -4.43 3.52
CA ALA A 21 3.67 -4.53 2.44
C ALA A 21 3.67 -3.28 1.56
N LEU A 22 2.49 -2.78 1.18
CA LEU A 22 2.36 -1.56 0.37
C LEU A 22 2.76 -0.32 1.16
N PHE A 23 2.37 -0.21 2.43
CA PHE A 23 2.73 0.93 3.27
C PHE A 23 4.25 1.02 3.48
N ILE A 24 4.90 -0.09 3.86
CA ILE A 24 6.35 -0.13 4.08
C ILE A 24 7.10 0.12 2.76
N GLY A 25 6.66 -0.50 1.66
CA GLY A 25 7.26 -0.29 0.34
C GLY A 25 7.19 1.18 -0.08
N TRP A 26 6.02 1.80 0.07
CA TRP A 26 5.84 3.22 -0.19
C TRP A 26 6.70 4.09 0.73
N LEU A 27 6.78 3.78 2.02
CA LEU A 27 7.59 4.52 2.99
C LEU A 27 9.06 4.56 2.54
N VAL A 28 9.65 3.40 2.24
CA VAL A 28 11.05 3.29 1.81
C VAL A 28 11.29 4.09 0.53
N ILE A 29 10.44 3.91 -0.49
CA ILE A 29 10.56 4.61 -1.77
C ILE A 29 10.42 6.12 -1.57
N PHE A 30 9.41 6.56 -0.82
CA PHE A 30 9.15 7.98 -0.59
C PHE A 30 10.27 8.65 0.22
N SER A 31 10.81 7.98 1.25
CA SER A 31 11.97 8.47 1.99
C SER A 31 13.21 8.60 1.11
N LEU A 32 13.47 7.61 0.24
CA LEU A 32 14.60 7.66 -0.69
C LEU A 32 14.47 8.83 -1.66
N ILE A 33 13.31 8.98 -2.30
CA ILE A 33 13.06 10.09 -3.22
C ILE A 33 13.28 11.41 -2.47
N ARG A 34 12.70 11.57 -1.29
CA ARG A 34 12.85 12.80 -0.51
C ARG A 34 14.29 13.11 -0.11
N TRP A 35 15.07 12.08 0.22
CA TRP A 35 16.48 12.21 0.55
C TRP A 35 17.30 12.68 -0.66
N TYR A 36 17.06 12.11 -1.84
CA TYR A 36 17.79 12.47 -3.06
C TYR A 36 17.30 13.76 -3.73
N SER A 37 16.03 14.12 -3.54
CA SER A 37 15.40 15.31 -4.14
C SER A 37 15.50 16.57 -3.27
N ALA A 38 16.48 16.65 -2.36
CA ALA A 38 16.62 17.76 -1.40
C ALA A 38 16.65 19.17 -2.05
N ASP A 39 17.03 19.27 -3.33
CA ASP A 39 17.10 20.54 -4.05
C ASP A 39 15.82 20.92 -4.84
N ALA A 40 14.84 20.03 -4.95
CA ALA A 40 13.62 20.27 -5.73
C ALA A 40 12.60 21.13 -4.94
N HIS A 41 12.84 22.44 -4.89
CA HIS A 41 11.95 23.43 -4.27
C HIS A 41 10.59 23.59 -4.98
N GLN A 42 10.29 22.80 -6.02
CA GLN A 42 9.10 22.96 -6.84
C GLN A 42 8.28 21.67 -6.89
N GLY A 43 7.25 21.63 -6.03
CA GLY A 43 6.10 20.72 -6.15
C GLY A 43 6.00 19.48 -5.24
N PRO A 44 6.43 19.49 -3.95
CA PRO A 44 6.40 18.29 -3.09
C PRO A 44 4.98 17.74 -2.86
N LEU A 45 3.95 18.58 -2.98
CA LEU A 45 2.56 18.17 -2.83
C LEU A 45 2.08 17.27 -3.99
N GLY A 46 2.45 17.60 -5.23
CA GLY A 46 1.97 16.88 -6.41
C GLY A 46 2.43 15.42 -6.41
N LEU A 47 3.73 15.19 -6.18
CA LEU A 47 4.31 13.84 -6.13
C LEU A 47 3.77 13.02 -4.95
N ARG A 48 3.58 13.66 -3.79
CA ARG A 48 2.99 13.01 -2.61
C ARG A 48 1.55 12.56 -2.89
N PHE A 49 0.69 13.43 -3.39
CA PHE A 49 -0.69 13.06 -3.70
C PHE A 49 -0.78 12.02 -4.82
N ALA A 50 0.04 12.15 -5.87
CA ALA A 50 0.10 11.17 -6.95
C ALA A 50 0.51 9.78 -6.46
N SER A 51 1.55 9.68 -5.62
CA SER A 51 2.01 8.41 -5.07
C SER A 51 0.98 7.79 -4.11
N ILE A 52 0.36 8.58 -3.23
CA ILE A 52 -0.71 8.10 -2.33
C ILE A 52 -1.87 7.53 -3.15
N PHE A 53 -2.31 8.26 -4.17
CA PHE A 53 -3.40 7.81 -5.05
C PHE A 53 -3.05 6.52 -5.78
N CYS A 54 -1.83 6.44 -6.33
CA CYS A 54 -1.33 5.25 -7.03
C CYS A 54 -1.33 4.01 -6.12
N VAL A 55 -0.73 4.11 -4.93
CA VAL A 55 -0.65 2.97 -4.00
C VAL A 55 -2.03 2.58 -3.46
N SER A 56 -2.92 3.55 -3.25
CA SER A 56 -4.29 3.28 -2.80
C SER A 56 -5.09 2.51 -3.85
N ILE A 57 -4.97 2.86 -5.13
CA ILE A 57 -5.58 2.10 -6.23
C ILE A 57 -5.01 0.69 -6.29
N CYS A 58 -3.68 0.55 -6.17
CA CYS A 58 -3.03 -0.76 -6.16
C CYS A 58 -3.54 -1.63 -5.01
N PHE A 59 -3.68 -1.07 -3.81
CA PHE A 59 -4.27 -1.74 -2.66
C PHE A 59 -5.72 -2.16 -2.96
N GLY A 60 -6.55 -1.26 -3.46
CA GLY A 60 -7.95 -1.55 -3.79
C GLY A 60 -8.09 -2.69 -4.80
N ALA A 61 -7.35 -2.61 -5.91
CA ALA A 61 -7.34 -3.65 -6.94
C ALA A 61 -6.88 -5.01 -6.40
N ALA A 62 -5.75 -5.04 -5.68
CA ALA A 62 -5.23 -6.28 -5.10
C ALA A 62 -6.16 -6.84 -4.02
N ALA A 63 -6.77 -6.00 -3.18
CA ALA A 63 -7.72 -6.43 -2.15
C ALA A 63 -8.99 -7.03 -2.77
N ILE A 64 -9.51 -6.45 -3.87
CA ILE A 64 -10.62 -7.02 -4.64
C ILE A 64 -10.22 -8.39 -5.18
N CYS A 65 -9.07 -8.50 -5.85
CA CYS A 65 -8.58 -9.77 -6.38
C CYS A 65 -8.47 -10.84 -5.29
N ILE A 66 -7.89 -10.52 -4.14
CA ILE A 66 -7.74 -11.45 -3.01
C ILE A 66 -9.12 -11.86 -2.47
N ALA A 67 -10.05 -10.91 -2.32
CA ALA A 67 -11.38 -11.16 -1.76
C ALA A 67 -12.21 -12.13 -2.62
N PHE A 68 -12.01 -12.16 -3.95
CA PHE A 68 -12.69 -13.08 -4.85
C PHE A 68 -11.91 -14.36 -5.15
N ALA A 69 -10.57 -14.30 -5.22
CA ALA A 69 -9.73 -15.48 -5.43
C ALA A 69 -9.88 -16.50 -4.31
N GLY A 70 -9.96 -16.03 -3.05
CA GLY A 70 -10.15 -16.92 -1.90
C GLY A 70 -11.47 -17.70 -1.90
N GLU A 71 -12.51 -17.20 -2.56
CA GLU A 71 -13.80 -17.93 -2.68
C GLU A 71 -13.68 -19.14 -3.61
N VAL A 72 -12.86 -19.02 -4.65
CA VAL A 72 -12.61 -20.09 -5.63
C VAL A 72 -11.72 -21.17 -5.01
N GLU A 73 -10.65 -20.80 -4.32
CA GLU A 73 -9.70 -21.73 -3.72
C GLU A 73 -10.30 -22.53 -2.56
N GLU A 74 -11.07 -21.89 -1.66
CA GLU A 74 -11.61 -22.58 -0.48
C GLU A 74 -12.88 -23.41 -0.80
N ARG A 75 -13.35 -23.45 -2.06
CA ARG A 75 -14.68 -24.00 -2.45
C ARG A 75 -15.83 -23.51 -1.54
N THR A 76 -15.64 -22.35 -0.90
CA THR A 76 -16.54 -21.83 0.12
C THR A 76 -17.83 -21.32 -0.48
N ALA A 77 -17.94 -21.19 -1.81
CA ALA A 77 -19.18 -20.88 -2.50
C ALA A 77 -20.36 -21.79 -2.09
N GLY A 78 -20.10 -23.08 -1.81
CA GLY A 78 -21.11 -24.00 -1.30
C GLY A 78 -21.53 -23.73 0.14
N TRP A 79 -20.55 -23.47 1.02
CA TRP A 79 -20.77 -23.14 2.43
C TRP A 79 -21.41 -21.76 2.64
N LEU A 80 -21.09 -20.80 1.77
CA LEU A 80 -21.68 -19.46 1.74
C LEU A 80 -23.18 -19.53 1.47
N ARG A 81 -23.65 -20.49 0.66
CA ARG A 81 -25.08 -20.74 0.42
C ARG A 81 -25.78 -21.39 1.60
N MET A 82 -25.05 -21.99 2.54
CA MET A 82 -25.60 -22.58 3.77
C MET A 82 -25.71 -21.57 4.91
N MET A 83 -25.07 -20.40 4.81
CA MET A 83 -25.19 -19.36 5.83
C MET A 83 -26.51 -18.59 5.67
N PRO A 84 -27.18 -18.21 6.77
CA PRO A 84 -28.41 -17.42 6.75
C PRO A 84 -28.12 -15.92 6.49
N CYS A 85 -27.30 -15.62 5.49
CA CYS A 85 -26.93 -14.27 5.09
C CYS A 85 -27.17 -14.12 3.59
N SER A 86 -27.78 -13.01 3.19
CA SER A 86 -27.99 -12.75 1.77
C SER A 86 -26.65 -12.46 1.07
N THR A 87 -26.51 -12.87 -0.19
CA THR A 87 -25.30 -12.59 -1.00
C THR A 87 -24.96 -11.10 -1.03
N SER A 88 -25.98 -10.24 -1.04
CA SER A 88 -25.84 -8.78 -0.99
C SER A 88 -25.16 -8.29 0.30
N GLN A 89 -25.57 -8.80 1.47
CA GLN A 89 -24.92 -8.46 2.74
C GLN A 89 -23.46 -8.87 2.76
N LEU A 90 -23.13 -10.00 2.14
CA LEU A 90 -21.76 -10.52 2.09
C LEU A 90 -20.86 -9.68 1.19
N MET A 91 -21.33 -9.33 -0.01
CA MET A 91 -20.63 -8.40 -0.90
C MET A 91 -20.44 -7.03 -0.25
N THR A 92 -21.49 -6.52 0.41
CA THR A 92 -21.42 -5.22 1.10
C THR A 92 -20.38 -5.24 2.21
N GLY A 93 -20.30 -6.31 3.00
CA GLY A 93 -19.28 -6.47 4.04
C GLY A 93 -17.85 -6.46 3.48
N LYS A 94 -17.62 -7.13 2.34
CA LYS A 94 -16.32 -7.12 1.65
C LYS A 94 -15.94 -5.74 1.14
N LEU A 95 -16.87 -5.06 0.47
CA LEU A 95 -16.64 -3.71 -0.05
C LEU A 95 -16.35 -2.70 1.07
N ILE A 96 -17.10 -2.77 2.19
CA ILE A 96 -16.84 -1.92 3.37
C ILE A 96 -15.45 -2.20 3.94
N ALA A 97 -15.05 -3.47 4.07
CA ALA A 97 -13.73 -3.82 4.57
C ALA A 97 -12.60 -3.27 3.67
N ILE A 98 -12.74 -3.43 2.35
CA ILE A 98 -11.78 -2.91 1.37
C ILE A 98 -11.71 -1.37 1.44
N ALA A 99 -12.86 -0.70 1.47
CA ALA A 99 -12.93 0.76 1.57
C ALA A 99 -12.29 1.27 2.87
N ALA A 100 -12.57 0.62 4.01
CA ALA A 100 -11.94 0.96 5.29
C ALA A 100 -10.42 0.73 5.26
N GLY A 101 -9.96 -0.35 4.63
CA GLY A 101 -8.54 -0.62 4.40
C GLY A 101 -7.86 0.47 3.56
N MET A 102 -8.51 0.89 2.48
CA MET A 102 -7.99 1.94 1.60
C MET A 102 -7.93 3.31 2.31
N LEU A 103 -9.00 3.68 3.02
CA LEU A 103 -9.05 4.93 3.80
C LEU A 103 -7.98 4.96 4.90
N SER A 104 -7.80 3.84 5.62
CA SER A 104 -6.76 3.74 6.65
C SER A 104 -5.34 3.82 6.07
N LEU A 105 -5.12 3.25 4.88
CA LEU A 105 -3.84 3.36 4.18
C LEU A 105 -3.53 4.81 3.80
N ILE A 106 -4.50 5.50 3.20
CA ILE A 106 -4.40 6.92 2.84
C ILE A 106 -4.10 7.75 4.08
N ALA A 107 -4.86 7.55 5.16
CA ALA A 107 -4.66 8.27 6.42
C ALA A 107 -3.25 8.04 7.00
N ALA A 108 -2.75 6.81 6.97
CA ALA A 108 -1.41 6.48 7.45
C ALA A 108 -0.31 7.16 6.62
N MET A 109 -0.44 7.17 5.29
CA MET A 109 0.52 7.84 4.39
C MET A 109 0.49 9.36 4.56
N LEU A 110 -0.70 9.95 4.72
CA LEU A 110 -0.84 11.38 5.00
C LEU A 110 -0.21 11.74 6.35
N LEU A 111 -0.48 10.96 7.39
CA LEU A 111 0.11 11.17 8.71
C LEU A 111 1.63 11.07 8.67
N TYR A 112 2.17 10.03 8.02
CA TYR A 112 3.61 9.86 7.86
C TYR A 112 4.24 11.06 7.15
N GLY A 113 3.65 11.52 6.04
CA GLY A 113 4.18 12.67 5.33
C GLY A 113 4.18 13.95 6.18
N LEU A 114 3.15 14.20 7.00
CA LEU A 114 3.11 15.34 7.92
C LEU A 114 4.18 15.25 9.00
N LEU A 115 4.39 14.05 9.56
CA LEU A 115 5.44 13.81 10.55
C LEU A 115 6.83 13.96 9.95
N ALA A 116 7.03 13.52 8.70
CA ALA A 116 8.30 13.68 7.99
C ALA A 116 8.59 15.15 7.67
N ASP A 117 7.57 15.93 7.29
CA ASP A 117 7.67 17.38 7.12
C ASP A 117 8.10 18.05 8.44
N LEU A 118 7.35 17.80 9.53
CA LEU A 118 7.64 18.35 10.86
C LEU A 118 9.05 17.98 11.35
N PHE A 119 9.45 16.72 11.17
CA PHE A 119 10.76 16.24 11.61
C PHE A 119 11.90 16.95 10.89
N LEU A 120 11.76 17.17 9.58
CA LEU A 120 12.75 17.91 8.80
C LEU A 120 12.79 19.39 9.18
N ASP A 121 11.64 20.01 9.44
CA ASP A 121 11.60 21.40 9.93
C ASP A 121 12.30 21.54 11.29
N VAL A 122 12.10 20.58 12.21
CA VAL A 122 12.76 20.55 13.52
C VAL A 122 14.28 20.33 13.36
N LEU A 123 14.70 19.41 12.50
CA LEU A 123 16.12 19.20 12.21
C LEU A 123 16.76 20.47 11.62
N HIS A 124 16.08 21.12 10.67
CA HIS A 124 16.57 22.34 10.05
C HIS A 124 16.70 23.51 11.04
N TYR A 125 15.78 23.58 12.01
CA TYR A 125 15.85 24.56 13.09
C TYR A 125 17.07 24.34 14.01
N TRP A 126 17.45 23.07 14.24
CA TRP A 126 18.51 22.72 15.17
C TRP A 126 19.93 22.84 14.58
N GLU A 127 20.10 22.55 13.29
CA GLU A 127 21.39 22.64 12.59
C GLU A 127 21.33 23.56 11.35
N PRO A 128 21.35 24.90 11.54
CA PRO A 128 21.29 25.85 10.43
C PRO A 128 22.53 25.85 9.51
N GLU A 129 23.65 25.26 9.96
CA GLU A 129 24.94 25.28 9.24
C GLU A 129 25.22 24.07 8.34
N ILE A 130 24.45 22.99 8.42
CA ILE A 130 24.63 21.82 7.54
C ILE A 130 23.88 22.05 6.22
N ARG A 131 24.42 22.95 5.39
CA ARG A 131 24.06 23.00 3.96
C ARG A 131 24.83 21.89 3.23
N PRO A 132 24.16 21.02 2.46
CA PRO A 132 24.86 20.14 1.54
C PRO A 132 25.56 20.96 0.46
N TRP A 133 26.79 20.54 0.22
CA TRP A 133 27.84 21.17 -0.57
C TRP A 133 27.69 20.89 -2.07
N HIS A 134 26.56 21.24 -2.71
CA HIS A 134 26.39 21.02 -4.16
C HIS A 134 25.61 22.14 -4.86
N ARG A 135 26.21 23.33 -4.94
CA ARG A 135 25.61 24.48 -5.66
C ARG A 135 26.09 24.68 -7.10
N ASP A 136 27.20 24.07 -7.55
CA ASP A 136 27.88 24.58 -8.75
C ASP A 136 28.13 23.60 -9.92
N SER A 137 27.69 22.34 -9.86
CA SER A 137 27.85 21.44 -11.03
C SER A 137 26.67 21.58 -11.99
N GLY A 138 26.81 22.47 -12.98
CA GLY A 138 25.84 22.80 -14.04
C GLY A 138 25.50 21.68 -15.04
N SER A 139 25.38 20.43 -14.59
CA SER A 139 24.79 19.35 -15.38
C SER A 139 23.33 19.18 -14.99
N SER A 140 22.45 19.93 -15.64
CA SER A 140 21.01 19.65 -15.64
C SER A 140 20.77 18.32 -16.34
N LEU A 141 20.87 17.21 -15.60
CA LEU A 141 20.30 15.95 -16.04
C LEU A 141 18.81 16.18 -16.32
N PRO A 142 18.26 15.68 -17.43
CA PRO A 142 16.85 15.83 -17.76
C PRO A 142 15.99 15.08 -16.73
N MET A 143 15.67 15.76 -15.64
CA MET A 143 14.85 15.26 -14.51
C MET A 143 13.50 14.71 -14.99
N ASP A 144 12.96 15.21 -16.11
CA ASP A 144 11.68 14.78 -16.68
C ASP A 144 11.64 13.32 -17.16
N ALA A 145 12.79 12.78 -17.59
CA ALA A 145 12.92 11.38 -17.99
C ALA A 145 13.20 10.48 -16.77
N LEU A 146 13.97 11.01 -15.83
CA LEU A 146 14.29 10.35 -14.57
C LEU A 146 13.01 10.11 -13.75
N ASP A 147 12.18 11.14 -13.55
CA ASP A 147 10.93 11.04 -12.78
C ASP A 147 9.96 10.01 -13.34
N ARG A 148 9.81 9.95 -14.67
CA ARG A 148 8.93 8.96 -15.32
C ARG A 148 9.46 7.54 -15.19
N SER A 149 10.76 7.34 -15.37
CA SER A 149 11.39 6.02 -15.24
C SER A 149 11.39 5.52 -13.80
N TYR A 150 11.58 6.40 -12.81
CA TYR A 150 11.49 6.07 -11.40
C TYR A 150 10.06 5.76 -10.96
N LEU A 151 9.06 6.51 -11.42
CA LEU A 151 7.64 6.17 -11.18
C LEU A 151 7.28 4.81 -11.78
N ALA A 152 7.73 4.52 -13.00
CA ALA A 152 7.50 3.22 -13.65
C ALA A 152 8.22 2.08 -12.92
N ALA A 153 9.49 2.27 -12.52
CA ALA A 153 10.25 1.28 -11.78
C ALA A 153 9.65 1.00 -10.39
N ASN A 154 9.20 2.03 -9.68
CA ASN A 154 8.53 1.90 -8.39
C ASN A 154 7.18 1.21 -8.52
N PHE A 155 6.41 1.52 -9.57
CA PHE A 155 5.17 0.82 -9.88
C PHE A 155 5.43 -0.67 -10.14
N LEU A 156 6.44 -1.00 -10.95
CA LEU A 156 6.82 -2.38 -11.25
C LEU A 156 7.32 -3.13 -10.00
N LEU A 157 8.10 -2.47 -9.14
CA LEU A 157 8.60 -3.06 -7.89
C LEU A 157 7.46 -3.34 -6.92
N LEU A 158 6.55 -2.38 -6.71
CA LEU A 158 5.38 -2.57 -5.84
C LEU A 158 4.44 -3.64 -6.41
N LEU A 159 4.28 -3.68 -7.73
CA LEU A 159 3.49 -4.71 -8.41
C LEU A 159 4.14 -6.09 -8.26
N ALA A 160 5.46 -6.20 -8.41
CA ALA A 160 6.20 -7.44 -8.19
C ALA A 160 6.15 -7.90 -6.72
N CYS A 161 6.31 -7.00 -5.75
CA CYS A 161 6.21 -7.31 -4.33
C CYS A 161 4.80 -7.75 -3.92
N SER A 162 3.76 -7.09 -4.44
CA SER A 162 2.36 -7.48 -4.19
C SER A 162 2.01 -8.83 -4.81
N LEU A 163 2.48 -9.11 -6.04
CA LEU A 163 2.40 -10.43 -6.67
C LEU A 163 3.14 -11.49 -5.85
N ALA A 164 4.37 -11.22 -5.42
CA ALA A 164 5.16 -12.17 -4.62
C ALA A 164 4.50 -12.47 -3.27
N ALA A 165 3.93 -11.45 -2.60
CA ALA A 165 3.17 -11.62 -1.37
C ALA A 165 1.91 -12.47 -1.60
N SER A 166 1.16 -12.21 -2.68
CA SER A 166 -0.01 -12.99 -3.08
C SER A 166 0.33 -14.46 -3.39
N LEU A 167 1.43 -14.69 -4.12
CA LEU A 167 1.90 -16.04 -4.44
C LEU A 167 2.40 -16.80 -3.21
N ARG A 168 3.07 -16.12 -2.27
CA ARG A 168 3.48 -16.73 -0.99
C ARG A 168 2.28 -17.07 -0.11
N SER A 169 1.27 -16.21 -0.05
CA SER A 169 0.04 -16.53 0.71
C SER A 169 -0.67 -17.75 0.13
N ALA A 170 -0.74 -17.89 -1.20
CA ALA A 170 -1.32 -19.06 -1.86
C ALA A 170 -0.57 -20.36 -1.54
N ARG A 171 0.78 -20.32 -1.51
CA ARG A 171 1.59 -21.49 -1.16
C ARG A 171 1.43 -21.93 0.30
N ILE A 172 1.36 -20.98 1.23
CA ILE A 172 1.16 -21.29 2.66
C ILE A 172 -0.20 -21.96 2.88
N LEU A 173 -1.26 -21.50 2.20
CA LEU A 173 -2.58 -22.14 2.24
C LEU A 173 -2.56 -23.57 1.69
N SER A 174 -1.85 -23.83 0.59
CA SER A 174 -1.71 -25.18 0.03
C SER A 174 -0.93 -26.15 0.96
N ALA A 175 -0.03 -25.63 1.79
CA ALA A 175 0.75 -26.42 2.74
C ALA A 175 -0.06 -26.75 4.00
N VAL A 176 -0.87 -25.80 4.49
CA VAL A 176 -1.74 -25.99 5.66
C VAL A 176 -2.94 -26.90 5.34
N GLY A 177 -3.43 -26.88 4.09
CA GLY A 177 -4.52 -27.76 3.64
C GLY A 177 -4.15 -29.24 3.50
N LYS A 178 -2.85 -29.58 3.45
CA LYS A 178 -2.39 -30.99 3.37
C LYS A 178 -2.18 -31.67 4.72
N THR A 179 -2.32 -30.95 5.83
CA THR A 179 -2.17 -31.50 7.19
C THR A 179 -3.49 -31.65 7.95
N ALA A 180 -4.62 -31.39 7.31
CA ALA A 180 -5.95 -31.66 7.87
C ALA A 180 -6.51 -32.97 7.27
N VAL A 181 -5.91 -34.10 7.68
CA VAL A 181 -6.51 -35.44 7.57
C VAL A 181 -6.49 -36.04 8.97
#